data_AF-A0A6N7PRH3-F1
#
_entry.id   AF-A0A6N7PRH3-F1
#
_cell.length_a   1.000
_cell.length_b   1.000
_cell.length_c   1.000
_cell.angle_alpha   90.00
_cell.angle_beta   90.00
_cell.angle_gamma   90.00
#
_symmetry.space_group_name_H-M   'P 1'
#
loop_
_entity.id
_entity.type
_entity.pdbx_description
1 polymer ?
#
loop_
_entity_poly.entity_id
_entity_poly.type
_entity_poly.pdbx_seq_one_letter_code
_entity_poly.pdbx_strand_id
1 'polypeptide(L)'
;MFRLLVGAVFGLVFLVSSQAHAVNWGALKDDGCKSTGFRQFSAILWNIPRGANWEAACAQTPVLDWGPPTRCKNTVFNMWGEWDRPDPQCF
;
A
#
# COMPACT_ATOMS: atom_id res chain seq x y z
N MET A 1 51.09 40.65 -0.88
CA MET A 1 50.15 40.86 0.25
C MET A 1 48.89 41.54 -0.28
N PHE A 2 47.88 40.76 -0.68
CA PHE A 2 46.45 41.03 -0.49
C PHE A 2 45.71 39.76 -0.90
N ARG A 3 45.13 39.07 0.10
CA ARG A 3 44.34 37.86 -0.08
C ARG A 3 42.91 38.28 -0.44
N LEU A 4 42.35 37.75 -1.51
CA LEU A 4 40.90 37.62 -1.65
C LEU A 4 40.60 36.17 -2.03
N LEU A 5 40.30 35.39 -1.00
CA LEU A 5 39.66 34.08 -1.12
C LEU A 5 38.21 34.34 -1.52
N VAL A 6 37.85 34.07 -2.77
CA VAL A 6 36.44 33.99 -3.18
C VAL A 6 35.94 32.61 -2.76
N GLY A 7 35.48 32.52 -1.51
CA GLY A 7 34.74 31.36 -1.01
C GLY A 7 33.34 31.36 -1.62
N ALA A 8 33.17 30.68 -2.76
CA ALA A 8 31.84 30.38 -3.29
C ALA A 8 31.33 29.11 -2.60
N VAL A 9 30.54 29.37 -1.56
CA VAL A 9 29.62 28.50 -0.83
C VAL A 9 29.26 27.20 -1.59
N PHE A 10 29.60 26.07 -0.97
CA PHE A 10 29.10 24.74 -1.28
C PHE A 10 27.56 24.76 -1.37
N GLY A 11 27.03 24.86 -2.58
CA GLY A 11 25.62 24.59 -2.86
C GLY A 11 25.38 23.09 -2.89
N LEU A 12 25.56 22.41 -1.76
CA LEU A 12 25.09 21.04 -1.61
C LEU A 12 23.56 21.12 -1.49
N VAL A 13 22.88 21.11 -2.63
CA VAL A 13 21.44 20.82 -2.66
C VAL A 13 21.32 19.42 -2.10
N PHE A 14 21.02 19.31 -0.80
CA PHE A 14 20.56 18.07 -0.21
C PHE A 14 19.31 17.69 -1.00
N LEU A 15 19.47 16.77 -1.96
CA LEU A 15 18.38 16.02 -2.55
C LEU A 15 17.74 15.29 -1.38
N VAL A 16 16.76 15.92 -0.74
CA VAL A 16 15.88 15.26 0.22
C VAL A 16 15.06 14.29 -0.62
N SER A 17 15.59 13.09 -0.83
CA SER A 17 14.87 12.00 -1.43
C SER A 17 13.73 11.64 -0.49
N SER A 18 12.53 12.15 -0.79
CA SER A 18 11.30 11.76 -0.11
C SER A 18 11.17 10.24 -0.26
N GLN A 19 11.44 9.49 0.81
CA GLN A 19 11.05 8.09 0.90
C GLN A 19 9.52 8.07 0.98
N ALA A 20 8.86 8.12 -0.17
CA ALA A 20 7.47 7.73 -0.25
C ALA A 20 7.43 6.24 0.03
N HIS A 21 7.01 5.86 1.25
CA HIS A 21 6.71 4.47 1.56
C HIS A 21 5.68 4.00 0.54
N ALA A 22 6.01 2.98 -0.25
CA ALA A 22 5.08 2.45 -1.23
C ALA A 22 3.82 1.94 -0.53
N VAL A 23 2.67 2.14 -1.16
CA VAL A 23 1.41 1.53 -0.71
C VAL A 23 1.60 0.03 -0.63
N ASN A 24 1.25 -0.58 0.50
CA ASN A 24 1.46 -2.00 0.71
C ASN A 24 0.38 -2.62 1.58
N TRP A 25 0.12 -3.90 1.34
CA TRP A 25 -0.74 -4.70 2.19
C TRP A 25 -0.06 -5.04 3.51
N GLY A 26 -0.85 -5.07 4.60
CA GLY A 26 -0.45 -5.70 5.85
C GLY A 26 -0.46 -7.23 5.76
N ALA A 27 -0.41 -7.89 6.91
CA ALA A 27 -0.55 -9.34 6.96
C ALA A 27 -1.93 -9.77 6.41
N LEU A 28 -1.92 -10.75 5.50
CA LEU A 28 -3.14 -11.41 5.06
C LEU A 28 -3.73 -12.22 6.23
N LYS A 29 -4.99 -11.98 6.52
CA LYS A 29 -5.80 -12.72 7.48
C LYS A 29 -6.73 -13.65 6.71
N ASP A 30 -6.77 -14.92 7.11
CA ASP A 30 -7.79 -15.86 6.65
C ASP A 30 -9.11 -15.55 7.39
N ASP A 31 -10.16 -15.18 6.65
CA ASP A 31 -11.50 -14.91 7.17
C ASP A 31 -12.38 -16.18 7.19
N GLY A 32 -11.88 -17.30 6.66
CA GLY A 32 -12.59 -18.56 6.54
C GLY A 32 -13.49 -18.64 5.31
N CYS A 33 -14.30 -19.69 5.28
CA CYS A 33 -15.24 -19.93 4.18
C CYS A 33 -16.30 -18.83 4.13
N LYS A 34 -16.42 -18.20 2.97
CA LYS A 34 -17.37 -17.12 2.73
C LYS A 34 -18.64 -17.61 2.04
N SER A 35 -18.47 -18.48 1.07
CA SER A 35 -19.55 -19.12 0.31
C SER A 35 -19.08 -20.46 -0.21
N THR A 36 -20.00 -21.28 -0.71
CA THR A 36 -19.65 -22.56 -1.33
C THR A 36 -18.60 -22.35 -2.41
N GLY A 37 -17.47 -23.06 -2.29
CA GLY A 37 -16.33 -22.99 -3.18
C GLY A 37 -15.37 -21.81 -2.97
N PHE A 38 -15.59 -20.92 -1.99
CA PHE A 38 -14.75 -19.74 -1.77
C PHE A 38 -14.40 -19.48 -0.31
N ARG A 39 -13.11 -19.25 -0.06
CA ARG A 39 -12.54 -18.75 1.20
C ARG A 39 -12.14 -17.29 1.03
N GLN A 40 -12.44 -16.45 2.02
CA GLN A 40 -12.05 -15.05 2.00
C GLN A 40 -10.73 -14.84 2.75
N PHE A 41 -9.89 -13.96 2.21
CA PHE A 41 -8.75 -13.37 2.91
C PHE A 41 -8.89 -11.85 2.94
N SER A 42 -8.36 -11.19 3.97
CA SER A 42 -8.36 -9.73 4.07
C SER A 42 -7.05 -9.16 4.61
N ALA A 43 -6.74 -7.92 4.24
CA ALA A 43 -5.61 -7.17 4.76
C ALA A 43 -5.90 -5.66 4.75
N ILE A 44 -5.29 -4.94 5.69
CA ILE A 44 -5.29 -3.47 5.70
C ILE A 44 -4.30 -2.95 4.66
N LEU A 45 -4.69 -1.93 3.91
CA LEU A 45 -3.81 -1.18 3.03
C LEU A 45 -3.10 -0.07 3.81
N TRP A 46 -1.78 -0.16 3.90
CA TRP A 46 -0.94 0.80 4.60
C TRP A 46 -0.27 1.78 3.64
N ASN A 47 0.25 2.87 4.22
CA ASN A 47 1.06 3.87 3.52
C ASN A 47 0.35 4.54 2.33
N ILE A 48 -0.99 4.63 2.38
CA ILE A 48 -1.76 5.41 1.42
C ILE A 48 -1.33 6.89 1.55
N PRO A 49 -0.84 7.54 0.47
CA PRO A 49 -0.40 8.93 0.55
C PRO A 49 -1.52 9.85 1.04
N ARG A 50 -1.16 10.86 1.85
CA ARG A 50 -2.12 11.84 2.34
C ARG A 50 -2.82 12.52 1.15
N GLY A 51 -4.15 12.54 1.17
CA GLY A 51 -4.97 13.14 0.12
C GLY A 51 -5.21 12.24 -1.10
N ALA A 52 -4.61 11.05 -1.17
CA ALA A 52 -4.96 10.07 -2.19
C ALA A 52 -6.38 9.51 -1.95
N ASN A 53 -7.01 9.05 -3.03
CA ASN A 53 -8.26 8.30 -2.94
C ASN A 53 -7.95 6.86 -2.49
N TRP A 54 -8.47 6.48 -1.32
CA TRP A 54 -8.13 5.20 -0.69
C TRP A 54 -8.69 4.01 -1.49
N GLU A 55 -9.87 4.18 -2.09
CA GLU A 55 -10.53 3.17 -2.91
C GLU A 55 -9.75 2.90 -4.18
N ALA A 56 -9.27 3.95 -4.85
CA ALA A 56 -8.44 3.83 -6.04
C ALA A 56 -7.10 3.16 -5.72
N ALA A 57 -6.46 3.53 -4.60
CA ALA A 57 -5.24 2.87 -4.15
C ALA A 57 -5.48 1.37 -3.90
N CYS A 58 -6.58 1.02 -3.23
CA CYS A 58 -6.95 -0.37 -2.99
C CYS A 58 -7.21 -1.16 -4.27
N ALA A 59 -8.00 -0.61 -5.20
CA ALA A 59 -8.35 -1.28 -6.45
C ALA A 59 -7.16 -1.51 -7.39
N GLN A 60 -6.06 -0.78 -7.21
CA GLN A 60 -4.86 -0.85 -8.06
C GLN A 60 -3.68 -1.59 -7.41
N THR A 61 -3.76 -1.93 -6.12
CA THR A 61 -2.63 -2.55 -5.40
C THR A 61 -2.80 -4.07 -5.37
N PRO A 62 -2.03 -4.86 -6.14
CA PRO A 62 -2.11 -6.32 -6.08
C PRO A 62 -1.52 -6.87 -4.78
N VAL A 63 -1.95 -8.08 -4.40
CA VAL A 63 -1.27 -8.88 -3.38
C VAL A 63 -0.78 -10.17 -4.01
N LEU A 64 0.46 -10.58 -3.66
CA LEU A 64 1.09 -11.80 -4.17
C LEU A 64 0.92 -11.90 -5.71
N ASP A 65 0.64 -13.10 -6.20
CA ASP A 65 0.21 -13.43 -7.56
C ASP A 65 -1.33 -13.43 -7.73
N TRP A 66 -2.08 -13.05 -6.68
CA TRP A 66 -3.55 -13.06 -6.70
C TRP A 66 -4.16 -11.86 -7.42
N GLY A 67 -3.38 -10.79 -7.58
CA GLY A 67 -3.84 -9.54 -8.15
C GLY A 67 -4.56 -8.65 -7.15
N PRO A 68 -5.28 -7.61 -7.64
CA PRO A 68 -6.02 -6.68 -6.79
C PRO A 68 -7.12 -7.37 -5.96
N PRO A 69 -7.59 -6.73 -4.89
CA PRO A 69 -8.72 -7.23 -4.10
C PRO A 69 -9.96 -7.48 -4.95
N THR A 70 -10.71 -8.53 -4.63
CA THR A 70 -12.07 -8.74 -5.14
C THR A 70 -12.98 -7.58 -4.70
N ARG A 71 -12.77 -7.06 -3.48
CA ARG A 71 -13.48 -5.90 -2.93
C ARG A 71 -12.55 -5.02 -2.11
N CYS A 72 -12.85 -3.73 -2.14
CA CYS A 72 -12.29 -2.72 -1.26
C CYS A 72 -13.35 -2.31 -0.23
N LYS A 73 -12.97 -2.28 1.05
CA LYS A 73 -13.85 -1.86 2.14
C LYS A 73 -13.23 -0.70 2.89
N ASN A 74 -13.71 0.50 2.60
CA ASN A 74 -13.36 1.69 3.36
C ASN A 74 -14.13 1.71 4.68
N THR A 75 -13.40 1.69 5.79
CA THR A 75 -13.97 1.85 7.14
C THR A 75 -13.45 3.14 7.73
N VAL A 76 -14.05 3.61 8.83
CA VAL A 76 -13.69 4.89 9.47
C VAL A 76 -12.18 5.05 9.71
N PHE A 77 -11.46 3.95 9.98
CA PHE A 77 -10.03 3.99 10.32
C PHE A 77 -9.11 3.33 9.29
N ASN A 78 -9.62 2.47 8.40
CA ASN A 78 -8.78 1.61 7.57
C ASN A 78 -9.42 1.35 6.21
N MET A 79 -8.58 1.28 5.17
CA MET A 79 -8.92 0.66 3.90
C MET A 79 -8.56 -0.82 3.93
N TRP A 80 -9.51 -1.69 3.64
CA TRP A 80 -9.30 -3.13 3.56
C TRP A 80 -9.40 -3.62 2.13
N GLY A 81 -8.52 -4.53 1.74
CA GLY A 81 -8.71 -5.41 0.60
C GLY A 81 -9.29 -6.74 1.07
N GLU A 82 -10.24 -7.28 0.32
CA GLU A 82 -10.78 -8.63 0.50
C GLU A 82 -10.59 -9.43 -0.80
N TRP A 83 -10.08 -10.65 -0.70
CA TRP A 83 -9.90 -11.59 -1.82
C TRP A 83 -10.72 -12.84 -1.57
N ASP A 84 -11.60 -13.18 -2.49
CA ASP A 84 -12.29 -14.48 -2.48
C ASP A 84 -11.48 -15.45 -3.33
N ARG A 85 -10.91 -16.47 -2.71
CA ARG A 85 -10.07 -17.48 -3.37
C ARG A 85 -10.84 -18.79 -3.48
N PRO A 86 -10.77 -19.48 -4.63
CA PRO A 86 -11.36 -20.80 -4.78
C PRO A 86 -10.83 -21.76 -3.70
N ASP A 87 -11.74 -22.39 -2.97
CA ASP A 87 -11.44 -23.39 -1.95
C ASP A 87 -12.54 -24.47 -1.98
N PRO A 88 -12.26 -25.68 -2.49
CA PRO A 88 -13.25 -26.76 -2.55
C PRO A 88 -13.59 -27.34 -1.17
N GLN A 89 -12.88 -26.96 -0.10
CA GLN A 89 -13.21 -27.36 1.27
C GLN A 89 -14.33 -26.50 1.87
N CYS A 90 -14.74 -25.41 1.20
CA CYS A 90 -15.86 -24.58 1.61
C CYS A 90 -17.17 -25.11 1.01
N PHE A 91 -18.05 -25.64 1.85
CA PHE A 91 -19.37 -26.19 1.48
C PHE A 91 -20.52 -25.46 2.16
#